data_AF-A0A250VPT8-F1
#
_entry.id   AF-A0A250VPT8-F1
#
_cell.length_a   1.000
_cell.length_b   1.000
_cell.length_c   1.000
_cell.angle_alpha   90.00
_cell.angle_beta   90.00
_cell.angle_gamma   90.00
#
_symmetry.space_group_name_H-M   'P 1'
#
loop_
_entity.id
_entity.type
_entity.pdbx_description
1 polymer ?
#
loop_
_entity_poly.entity_id
_entity_poly.type
_entity_poly.pdbx_seq_one_letter_code
_entity_poly.pdbx_strand_id
1 'polypeptide(L)' 'MPDRQALCGILFVLHTGIQWEYLPQELGFGSGMTCWRRLAAWNEAGVWDQLPVVLLKDLCGRRTSWTGRGR' A
#
# COMPACT_ATOMS: atom_id res chain seq x y z
N MET A 1 -11.26 3.93 -11.41
CA MET A 1 -11.20 3.29 -10.08
C MET A 1 -10.39 4.19 -9.16
N PRO A 2 -10.90 4.57 -7.99
CA PRO A 2 -10.16 5.35 -6.99
C PRO A 2 -8.96 4.57 -6.40
N ASP A 3 -7.88 5.27 -6.05
CA ASP A 3 -6.64 4.65 -5.56
C ASP A 3 -6.81 3.88 -4.25
N ARG A 4 -7.65 4.38 -3.34
CA ARG A 4 -8.00 3.66 -2.10
C ARG A 4 -8.65 2.31 -2.38
N GLN A 5 -9.51 2.25 -3.39
CA GLN A 5 -10.21 1.02 -3.75
C GLN A 5 -9.23 0.00 -4.33
N ALA A 6 -8.27 0.46 -5.15
CA ALA A 6 -7.18 -0.35 -5.67
C ALA A 6 -6.29 -0.91 -4.57
N LEU A 7 -5.87 -0.04 -3.65
CA LEU A 7 -5.04 -0.42 -2.53
C LEU A 7 -5.75 -1.47 -1.67
N CYS A 8 -7.04 -1.29 -1.37
CA CYS A 8 -7.82 -2.28 -0.62
C CYS A 8 -7.88 -3.65 -1.32
N GLY A 9 -8.13 -3.68 -2.63
CA GLY A 9 -8.13 -4.92 -3.41
C GLY A 9 -6.77 -5.61 -3.45
N ILE A 10 -5.69 -4.84 -3.65
CA ILE A 10 -4.31 -5.34 -3.61
C ILE A 10 -3.99 -5.95 -2.23
N LEU A 11 -4.29 -5.23 -1.15
CA LEU A 11 -4.04 -5.69 0.21
C LEU A 11 -4.87 -6.95 0.54
N PHE A 12 -6.10 -7.04 0.05
CA PHE A 12 -6.93 -8.22 0.25
C PHE A 12 -6.31 -9.46 -0.42
N VAL A 13 -5.88 -9.34 -1.67
CA VAL A 13 -5.20 -10.41 -2.41
C VAL A 13 -3.92 -10.83 -1.70
N LEU A 14 -3.10 -9.88 -1.26
CA LEU A 14 -1.85 -10.17 -0.55
C LEU A 14 -2.08 -10.80 0.83
N HIS A 15 -3.14 -10.40 1.54
CA HIS A 15 -3.47 -10.93 2.85
C HIS A 15 -4.04 -12.35 2.79
N THR A 16 -4.88 -12.61 1.80
CA THR A 16 -5.59 -13.91 1.66
C THR A 16 -4.82 -14.92 0.81
N GLY A 17 -3.88 -14.46 -0.02
CA GLY A 17 -3.10 -15.31 -0.94
C GLY A 17 -3.91 -15.86 -2.12
N ILE A 18 -5.13 -15.36 -2.34
CA ILE A 18 -5.94 -15.77 -3.49
C ILE A 18 -5.34 -15.27 -4.80
N GLN A 19 -5.67 -15.91 -5.92
CA GLN A 19 -5.31 -15.36 -7.22
C GLN A 19 -6.17 -14.13 -7.55
N TRP A 20 -5.65 -13.23 -8.38
CA TRP A 20 -6.34 -12.01 -8.81
C TRP A 20 -7.71 -12.28 -9.44
N GLU A 21 -7.87 -13.39 -10.16
CA GLU A 21 -9.14 -13.78 -10.80
C GLU A 21 -10.25 -14.13 -9.79
N TYR A 22 -9.87 -14.53 -8.57
CA TYR A 22 -10.80 -14.88 -7.50
C TYR A 22 -11.12 -13.73 -6.56
N LEU A 23 -10.66 -12.50 -6.85
CA LEU A 23 -10.99 -11.33 -6.04
C LEU A 23 -12.52 -11.10 -6.07
N PRO A 24 -13.22 -11.14 -4.92
CA PRO A 24 -14.67 -10.95 -4.89
C PRO A 24 -15.03 -9.55 -5.37
N GLN A 25 -15.87 -9.47 -6.41
CA GLN A 25 -16.31 -8.19 -6.97
C GLN A 25 -17.35 -7.50 -6.08
N GLU A 26 -18.04 -8.28 -5.25
CA GLU A 26 -19.07 -7.83 -4.30
C GLU A 26 -18.49 -6.92 -3.22
N LEU A 27 -17.19 -7.05 -2.92
CA LEU A 27 -16.48 -6.16 -1.98
C LEU A 27 -16.24 -4.77 -2.58
N GLY A 28 -16.55 -4.59 -3.86
CA GLY A 28 -16.43 -3.30 -4.52
C GLY A 28 -14.98 -2.86 -4.69
N PHE A 29 -14.00 -3.76 -4.79
CA PHE A 29 -12.61 -3.39 -5.07
C PHE A 29 -12.32 -3.17 -6.56
N GLY A 30 -13.29 -3.44 -7.43
CA GLY A 30 -13.08 -3.60 -8.87
C GLY A 30 -12.60 -5.01 -9.21
N SER A 31 -12.22 -5.25 -10.46
CA SER A 31 -11.68 -6.57 -10.85
C SER A 31 -10.25 -6.73 -10.31
N GLY A 32 -9.85 -7.96 -9.99
CA GLY A 32 -8.46 -8.21 -9.58
C GLY A 32 -7.45 -7.85 -10.66
N MET A 33 -7.82 -7.96 -11.94
CA MET A 33 -6.95 -7.51 -13.04
C MET A 33 -6.79 -5.99 -13.07
N THR A 34 -7.82 -5.22 -12.68
CA THR A 34 -7.70 -3.76 -12.50
C THR A 34 -6.76 -3.43 -11.33
N CYS A 35 -6.86 -4.16 -10.22
CA CYS A 35 -5.94 -4.03 -9.09
C CYS A 35 -4.50 -4.34 -9.48
N TRP A 36 -4.28 -5.44 -10.21
CA TRP A 36 -2.96 -5.84 -10.69
C TRP A 36 -2.34 -4.82 -11.65
N ARG A 37 -3.12 -4.31 -12.61
CA ARG A 37 -2.66 -3.23 -13.50
C ARG A 37 -2.28 -1.97 -12.72
N ARG A 38 -3.04 -1.63 -11.68
CA ARG A 38 -2.72 -0.47 -10.82
C ARG A 38 -1.44 -0.71 -10.02
N LEU A 39 -1.26 -1.92 -9.48
CA LEU A 39 -0.05 -2.32 -8.78
C LEU A 39 1.19 -2.21 -9.69
N ALA A 40 1.09 -2.70 -10.94
CA ALA A 40 2.16 -2.60 -11.93
C ALA A 40 2.50 -1.13 -12.25
N ALA A 41 1.49 -0.28 -12.49
CA ALA A 41 1.70 1.15 -12.74
C ALA A 41 2.36 1.87 -11.55
N TRP A 42 2.03 1.49 -10.30
CA TRP A 42 2.69 2.04 -9.11
C TRP A 42 4.13 1.57 -8.95
N ASN A 43 4.41 0.34 -9.37
CA ASN A 43 5.77 -0.18 -9.39
C ASN A 43 6.64 0.57 -10.40
N GLU A 44 6.13 0.79 -11.61
CA GLU A 44 6.81 1.58 -12.65
C GLU A 44 7.00 3.04 -12.24
N ALA A 45 6.04 3.62 -11.52
CA ALA A 45 6.13 4.99 -11.00
C ALA A 45 7.00 5.13 -9.73
N GLY A 46 7.58 4.03 -9.21
CA GLY A 46 8.42 4.06 -8.01
C GLY A 46 7.66 4.48 -6.74
N VAL A 47 6.34 4.28 -6.68
CA VAL A 47 5.50 4.69 -5.53
C VAL A 47 5.95 3.97 -4.26
N TRP A 48 6.36 2.71 -4.39
CA TRP A 48 6.83 1.89 -3.28
C TRP A 48 8.15 2.38 -2.70
N ASP A 49 9.00 3.03 -3.50
CA ASP A 49 10.27 3.60 -3.02
C ASP A 49 10.05 4.88 -2.21
N GLN A 50 8.99 5.64 -2.55
CA GLN A 50 8.66 6.90 -1.89
C GLN A 50 7.86 6.69 -0.59
N LEU A 51 7.08 5.61 -0.50
CA LEU A 51 6.21 5.34 0.64
C LEU A 51 6.97 5.23 1.98
N PRO A 52 8.09 4.50 2.10
CA PRO A 52 8.90 4.46 3.32
C PRO A 52 9.44 5.84 3.71
N VAL A 53 9.84 6.66 2.75
CA VAL A 53 10.40 7.99 3.03
C VAL A 53 9.34 8.90 3.66
N VAL A 54 8.13 8.91 3.11
CA VAL A 54 7.01 9.68 3.65
C VAL A 54 6.61 9.16 5.03
N LEU A 55 6.48 7.83 5.18
CA LEU A 55 6.10 7.22 6.45
C LEU A 55 7.15 7.46 7.54
N LEU A 56 8.44 7.34 7.21
CA LEU A 56 9.54 7.63 8.13
C LEU A 56 9.58 9.10 8.51
N LYS A 57 9.31 10.03 7.57
CA LYS A 57 9.20 11.46 7.87
C LYS A 57 8.09 11.74 8.88
N ASP A 58 6.92 11.15 8.70
CA ASP A 58 5.78 11.33 9.61
C ASP A 58 6.01 10.67 10.98
N LEU A 59 6.61 9.47 11.01
CA LEU A 59 6.91 8.76 12.26
C LEU A 59 8.07 9.41 13.03
N CYS A 60 9.09 9.92 12.33
CA CYS A 60 10.22 10.63 12.92
C CYS A 60 9.78 12.01 13.43
N GLY A 61 8.93 12.73 12.67
CA GLY A 61 8.32 13.98 13.11
C GLY A 61 7.40 13.82 14.34
N ARG A 62 6.77 12.66 14.50
CA ARG A 62 5.95 12.32 15.68
C ARG A 62 6.76 11.83 16.89
N ARG A 63 8.04 11.48 16.72
CA ARG A 63 8.90 10.97 17.79
C ARG A 63 9.99 11.97 18.17
N THR A 64 9.58 13.17 18.61
CA THR A 64 10.46 14.06 19.37
C THR A 64 10.42 13.71 20.85
N SER A 65 11.34 12.83 21.27
CA SER A 65 12.02 12.78 22.58
C SER A 65 12.56 11.38 22.89
N TRP A 66 13.47 10.87 22.05
CA TRP A 66 14.32 9.75 22.49
C TRP A 66 15.76 9.94 22.00
N THR A 67 16.44 10.90 22.62
CA THR A 67 17.90 10.89 22.82
C THR A 67 18.25 11.60 24.14
N GLY A 68 17.70 11.08 25.23
CA GLY A 68 18.30 11.24 26.55
C GLY A 68 19.05 9.96 26.91
N ARG A 69 20.30 9.80 26.43
CA ARG A 69 21.27 8.89 27.07
C ARG A 69 22.72 9.25 26.70
N GLY A 70 23.30 10.07 27.59
CA GLY A 70 24.67 9.98 28.10
C GLY A 70 25.83 9.77 27.12
N ARG A 71 26.60 10.84 26.91
CA ARG A 71 27.87 10.98 27.63
C ARG A 71 28.14 12.46 27.91
#